data_AF-A0A8J7QLW9-F1
#
_entry.id   AF-A0A8J7QLW9-F1
#
_cell.length_a   1.000
_cell.length_b   1.000
_cell.length_c   1.000
_cell.angle_alpha   90.00
_cell.angle_beta   90.00
_cell.angle_gamma   90.00
#
_symmetry.space_group_name_H-M   'P 1'
#
loop_
_entity.id
_entity.type
_entity.pdbx_description
1 polymer ?
#
loop_
_entity_poly.entity_id
_entity_poly.type
_entity_poly.pdbx_seq_one_letter_code
_entity_poly.pdbx_strand_id
1 'polypeptide(L)' 'MIQFIEKGDIFNIVGVNNYAHGCNCAGAMGKGIALQFKNKYPKVYSEYRAMCKDGLFNPGDVFDYNYG' A
#
# COMPACT_ATOMS: atom_id res chain seq x y z
N MET A 1 -6.25 -16.47 -13.42
CA MET A 1 -7.54 -16.82 -12.77
C MET A 1 -7.78 -15.80 -11.68
N ILE A 2 -9.00 -15.26 -11.55
CA ILE A 2 -9.36 -14.31 -10.49
C ILE A 2 -10.21 -15.07 -9.47
N GLN A 3 -9.86 -14.97 -8.19
CA GLN A 3 -10.64 -15.53 -7.10
C GLN A 3 -11.11 -14.41 -6.17
N PHE A 4 -12.41 -14.35 -5.93
CA PHE A 4 -13.00 -13.45 -4.94
C PHE A 4 -13.11 -14.20 -3.62
N ILE A 5 -12.58 -13.61 -2.55
CA ILE A 5 -12.69 -14.12 -1.19
C ILE A 5 -13.71 -13.23 -0.47
N GLU A 6 -14.85 -13.80 -0.05
CA GLU A 6 -15.96 -13.02 0.52
C GLU A 6 -15.60 -12.31 1.84
N LYS A 7 -14.72 -12.93 2.64
CA LYS A 7 -14.28 -12.39 3.94
C LYS A 7 -12.90 -12.92 4.31
N GLY A 8 -12.07 -12.04 4.87
CA GLY A 8 -10.76 -12.40 5.40
C GLY A 8 -9.92 -11.18 5.73
N ASP A 9 -8.68 -11.43 6.13
CA ASP A 9 -7.62 -10.44 6.22
C ASP A 9 -6.59 -10.76 5.12
N ILE A 10 -6.33 -9.80 4.24
CA ILE A 10 -5.43 -9.99 3.10
C ILE A 10 -4.03 -10.40 3.57
N PHE A 11 -3.61 -9.97 4.75
CA PHE A 11 -2.28 -10.25 5.29
C PHE A 11 -2.10 -11.69 5.77
N ASN A 12 -3.19 -12.45 5.90
CA ASN A 12 -3.18 -13.84 6.37
C ASN A 12 -3.43 -14.86 5.24
N ILE A 13 -3.51 -14.40 3.98
CA ILE A 13 -3.73 -15.30 2.84
C ILE A 13 -2.43 -16.03 2.50
N VAL A 14 -2.46 -17.37 2.54
CA VAL A 14 -1.33 -18.23 2.20
C VAL A 14 -1.00 -18.12 0.70
N GLY A 15 0.28 -18.00 0.38
CA GLY A 15 0.77 -17.96 -1.01
C GLY A 15 0.70 -16.59 -1.68
N VAL A 16 0.32 -15.53 -0.94
CA VAL A 16 0.39 -14.15 -1.45
C VAL A 16 1.81 -13.62 -1.26
N ASN A 17 2.44 -13.27 -2.39
CA ASN A 17 3.81 -12.73 -2.40
C ASN A 17 3.86 -11.21 -2.52
N ASN A 18 2.78 -10.58 -2.98
CA ASN A 18 2.70 -9.14 -3.22
C ASN A 18 1.31 -8.64 -2.85
N TYR A 19 1.25 -7.43 -2.32
CA TYR A 19 0.00 -6.75 -2.02
C TYR A 19 -0.10 -5.43 -2.79
N ALA A 20 -1.33 -5.01 -3.07
CA ALA A 20 -1.63 -3.70 -3.61
C ALA A 20 -2.73 -3.06 -2.76
N HIS A 21 -2.65 -1.75 -2.54
CA HIS A 21 -3.73 -0.99 -1.93
C HIS A 21 -3.87 0.37 -2.63
N GLY A 22 -5.09 0.90 -2.67
CA GLY A 22 -5.33 2.26 -3.13
C GLY A 22 -4.68 3.28 -2.19
N CYS A 23 -4.10 4.33 -2.76
CA CYS A 23 -3.48 5.44 -2.04
C CYS A 23 -4.04 6.79 -2.53
N ASN A 24 -3.48 7.88 -2.02
CA ASN A 24 -3.72 9.24 -2.52
C ASN A 24 -2.36 9.85 -2.92
N CYS A 25 -2.36 11.04 -3.50
CA CYS A 25 -1.12 11.76 -3.81
C CYS A 25 -0.77 12.82 -2.76
N ALA A 26 -1.48 12.84 -1.62
CA ALA A 26 -1.26 13.78 -0.52
C ALA A 26 -0.38 13.21 0.61
N GLY A 27 0.18 12.01 0.43
CA GLY A 27 1.07 11.38 1.42
C GLY A 27 0.36 10.89 2.69
N ALA A 28 -0.97 10.69 2.65
CA ALA A 28 -1.75 10.29 3.81
C ALA A 28 -2.07 8.78 3.81
N MET A 29 -1.82 8.10 4.93
CA MET A 29 -2.24 6.72 5.19
C MET A 29 -2.86 6.62 6.60
N GLY A 30 -4.00 7.30 6.79
CA GLY A 30 -4.56 7.55 8.13
C GLY A 30 -5.74 6.66 8.54
N LYS A 31 -6.33 5.88 7.63
CA LYS A 31 -7.49 5.02 7.93
C LYS A 31 -7.58 3.83 6.98
N GLY A 32 -8.49 2.90 7.30
CA GLY A 32 -8.78 1.72 6.48
C GLY A 32 -7.53 0.86 6.25
N ILE A 33 -7.46 0.26 5.06
CA ILE A 33 -6.34 -0.62 4.71
C ILE A 33 -4.99 0.12 4.67
N ALA A 34 -4.96 1.39 4.24
CA ALA A 34 -3.73 2.18 4.17
C ALA A 34 -3.07 2.37 5.55
N LEU A 35 -3.86 2.56 6.62
CA LEU A 35 -3.31 2.63 7.98
C LEU A 35 -2.66 1.30 8.41
N GLN A 36 -3.25 0.17 8.02
CA GLN A 36 -2.67 -1.15 8.31
C GLN A 36 -1.34 -1.35 7.58
N PHE A 37 -1.24 -0.94 6.30
CA PHE A 37 0.02 -0.92 5.56
C PHE A 37 1.06 -0.02 6.20
N LYS A 38 0.69 1.19 6.61
CA LYS A 38 1.61 2.11 7.31
C LYS A 38 2.18 1.48 8.58
N ASN A 39 1.34 0.79 9.36
CA ASN A 39 1.78 0.16 10.61
C ASN A 39 2.66 -1.07 10.35
N LYS A 40 2.34 -1.88 9.33
CA LYS A 40 3.06 -3.11 9.00
C LYS A 40 4.37 -2.85 8.24
N TYR A 41 4.39 -1.84 7.37
CA TYR A 41 5.51 -1.48 6.49
C TYR A 41 5.86 0.02 6.63
N PRO A 42 6.41 0.45 7.78
CA PRO A 42 6.64 1.87 8.05
C PRO A 42 7.64 2.54 7.09
N LYS A 43 8.61 1.78 6.55
CA LYS A 43 9.58 2.29 5.55
C LYS A 43 8.91 2.64 4.23
N VAL A 44 8.00 1.77 3.74
CA VAL A 44 7.17 2.05 2.56
C VAL A 44 6.44 3.36 2.73
N TYR A 45 5.81 3.57 3.89
CA TYR A 45 5.10 4.82 4.16
C TYR A 45 6.01 6.04 4.16
N SER A 46 7.21 5.96 4.75
CA SER A 46 8.13 7.10 4.77
C SER A 46 8.58 7.54 3.37
N GLU A 47 8.87 6.59 2.49
CA GLU A 47 9.33 6.86 1.13
C GLU A 47 8.18 7.34 0.24
N TYR A 48 7.02 6.67 0.31
CA TYR A 48 5.78 7.13 -0.33
C TYR A 48 5.46 8.58 0.04
N ARG A 49 5.51 8.90 1.34
CA ARG A 49 5.19 10.25 1.83
C ARG A 49 6.19 11.29 1.33
N ALA A 50 7.48 10.94 1.22
CA ALA A 50 8.49 11.83 0.66
C ALA A 50 8.20 12.14 -0.81
N MET A 51 7.93 11.12 -1.63
CA MET A 51 7.59 11.32 -3.05
C MET A 51 6.33 12.16 -3.24
N CYS A 52 5.26 11.92 -2.45
CA CYS A 52 4.07 12.77 -2.50
C CYS A 52 4.37 14.23 -2.11
N LYS A 53 5.17 14.45 -1.06
CA LYS A 53 5.54 15.79 -0.60
C LYS A 53 6.33 16.55 -1.68
N ASP A 54 7.17 15.84 -2.41
CA ASP A 54 8.04 16.41 -3.44
C ASP A 54 7.36 16.49 -4.82
N GLY A 55 6.09 16.09 -4.93
CA GLY A 55 5.32 16.13 -6.19
C GLY A 55 5.74 15.06 -7.21
N LEU A 56 6.49 14.05 -6.77
CA LEU A 56 7.03 12.98 -7.61
C LEU A 56 6.07 11.80 -7.79
N PHE A 57 4.89 11.84 -7.15
CA PHE A 57 3.89 10.79 -7.22
C PHE A 57 2.50 11.37 -7.51
N ASN A 58 1.91 10.95 -8.63
CA ASN A 58 0.73 11.53 -9.26
C ASN A 58 -0.35 10.48 -9.57
N PRO A 59 -1.59 10.88 -9.88
CA PRO A 59 -2.63 9.94 -10.29
C PRO A 59 -2.22 9.14 -11.52
N GLY A 60 -2.27 7.82 -11.42
CA GLY A 60 -1.83 6.88 -12.46
C GLY A 60 -0.46 6.26 -12.18
N ASP A 61 0.33 6.86 -11.29
CA ASP A 61 1.61 6.28 -10.87
C ASP A 61 1.39 5.08 -9.95
N VAL A 62 2.36 4.16 -9.99
CA VAL A 62 2.44 3.01 -9.08
C VAL A 62 3.78 3.09 -8.37
N PHE A 63 3.74 3.00 -7.04
CA PHE A 63 4.93 2.83 -6.23
C PHE A 63 5.07 1.35 -5.88
N ASP A 64 5.89 0.63 -6.64
CA ASP A 64 6.31 -0.71 -6.28
C ASP A 64 7.40 -0.65 -5.22
N TYR A 65 7.42 -1.64 -4.33
CA TYR A 65 8.37 -1.68 -3.23
C TYR A 65 8.72 -3.11 -2.87
N ASN A 66 10.01 -3.42 -2.82
CA ASN A 66 10.48 -4.68 -2.25
C ASN A 66 10.55 -4.55 -0.73
N TYR A 67 9.53 -5.07 -0.04
CA TYR A 67 9.42 -5.00 1.41
C TYR A 67 10.15 -6.14 2.15
N GLY A 68 10.89 -6.98 1.43
CA GLY A 68 11.49 -8.24 1.92
C GLY A 68 10.56 -9.43 1.81
#